data_AF-A0A5B8XR17-F1
#
_entry.id   AF-A0A5B8XR17-F1
#
_cell.length_a   1.000
_cell.length_b   1.000
_cell.length_c   1.000
_cell.angle_alpha   90.00
_cell.angle_beta   90.00
_cell.angle_gamma   90.00
#
_symmetry.space_group_name_H-M   'P 1'
#
loop_
_entity.id
_entity.type
_entity.pdbx_description
1 polymer ?
#
loop_
_entity_poly.entity_id
_entity_poly.type
_entity_poly.pdbx_seq_one_letter_code
_entity_poly.pdbx_strand_id
1 'polypeptide(L)'
;MRHFHAVHKGLSLVLCDNAAVFEETFAQVDLSEIPHERVGARAMLVPATYIETIRSALYERGFFPRVIGPTEVDAPEEEENE
;
A
#
# COMPACT_ATOMS: atom_id res chain seq x y z
N MET A 1 2.39 7.93 -30.85
CA MET A 1 2.53 7.34 -29.50
C MET A 1 1.78 8.22 -28.53
N ARG A 2 0.79 7.69 -27.80
CA ARG A 2 0.15 8.42 -26.69
C ARG A 2 0.91 8.05 -25.42
N HIS A 3 1.42 9.05 -24.72
CA HIS A 3 1.95 8.87 -23.37
C HIS A 3 0.77 8.91 -22.39
N PHE A 4 0.69 7.93 -21.51
CA PHE A 4 -0.28 7.89 -20.43
C PHE A 4 0.42 8.26 -19.13
N HIS A 5 -0.16 9.21 -18.41
CA HIS A 5 0.29 9.65 -17.09
C HIS A 5 -0.89 9.48 -16.13
N ALA A 6 -0.64 8.86 -14.97
CA ALA A 6 -1.61 8.75 -13.89
C ALA A 6 -1.05 9.40 -12.63
N VAL A 7 -1.90 10.12 -11.91
CA VAL A 7 -1.60 10.69 -10.60
C VAL A 7 -2.54 10.03 -9.61
N HIS A 8 -1.97 9.36 -8.60
CA HIS A 8 -2.76 8.70 -7.56
C HIS A 8 -2.78 9.57 -6.30
N LYS A 9 -3.97 9.95 -5.82
CA LYS A 9 -4.18 10.55 -4.50
C LYS A 9 -4.50 9.43 -3.51
N GLY A 10 -3.89 9.45 -2.32
CA GLY A 10 -4.10 8.39 -1.32
C GLY A 10 -3.25 7.15 -1.57
N LEU A 11 -1.94 7.27 -1.36
CA LEU A 11 -1.01 6.14 -1.34
C LEU A 11 -0.61 5.84 0.10
N SER A 12 -0.46 4.57 0.42
CA SER A 12 0.17 4.10 1.65
C SER A 12 1.57 3.57 1.36
N LEU A 13 2.47 3.81 2.31
CA LEU A 13 3.83 3.28 2.28
C LEU A 13 3.93 2.15 3.31
N VAL A 14 4.25 0.95 2.85
CA VAL A 14 4.65 -0.15 3.73
C VAL A 14 6.17 -0.11 3.84
N LEU A 15 6.68 0.12 5.05
CA LEU A 15 8.10 0.26 5.32
C LEU A 15 8.57 -0.85 6.26
N CYS A 16 9.51 -1.65 5.79
CA CYS A 16 10.20 -2.67 6.59
C CYS A 16 11.46 -2.07 7.23
N ASP A 17 11.93 -2.70 8.32
CA ASP A 17 13.10 -2.24 9.06
C ASP A 17 14.37 -2.21 8.18
N ASN A 18 14.58 -3.30 7.43
CA ASN A 18 15.69 -3.47 6.51
C ASN A 18 15.29 -4.31 5.28
N ALA A 19 16.21 -4.45 4.33
CA ALA A 19 15.96 -5.15 3.07
C ALA A 19 15.70 -6.65 3.25
N ALA A 20 16.36 -7.31 4.21
CA ALA A 20 16.17 -8.73 4.44
C ALA A 20 14.73 -9.02 4.95
N VAL A 21 14.26 -8.19 5.89
CA VAL A 21 12.87 -8.26 6.38
C VAL A 21 11.88 -8.05 5.23
N PHE A 22 12.13 -7.09 4.34
CA PHE A 22 11.26 -6.87 3.18
C PHE A 22 11.14 -8.12 2.30
N GLU A 23 12.27 -8.72 1.90
CA GLU A 23 12.25 -9.92 1.06
C GLU A 23 11.57 -11.09 1.77
N GLU A 24 11.86 -11.31 3.06
CA GLU A 24 11.25 -12.38 3.85
C GLU A 24 9.73 -12.21 3.99
N THR A 25 9.28 -10.99 4.28
CA THR A 25 7.86 -10.67 4.45
C THR A 25 7.11 -10.87 3.14
N PHE A 26 7.58 -10.28 2.04
CA PHE A 26 6.83 -10.29 0.78
C PHE A 26 7.06 -11.55 -0.08
N ALA A 27 8.02 -12.41 0.26
CA ALA A 27 8.10 -13.76 -0.29
C ALA A 27 6.96 -14.67 0.22
N GLN A 28 6.33 -14.32 1.36
CA GLN A 28 5.31 -15.14 2.02
C GLN A 28 3.88 -14.60 1.84
N VAL A 29 3.74 -13.41 1.26
CA VAL A 29 2.45 -12.74 1.05
C VAL A 29 2.13 -12.74 -0.44
N ASP A 30 0.94 -13.24 -0.79
CA ASP A 30 0.45 -13.14 -2.17
C ASP A 30 -0.09 -11.72 -2.42
N LEU A 31 0.54 -11.01 -3.36
CA LEU A 31 0.20 -9.64 -3.76
C LEU A 31 -0.27 -9.56 -5.22
N SER A 32 -0.52 -10.70 -5.88
CA SER A 32 -0.80 -10.76 -7.32
C SER A 32 -2.00 -9.91 -7.76
N GLU A 33 -2.98 -9.72 -6.89
CA GLU A 33 -4.18 -8.91 -7.15
C GLU A 33 -4.12 -7.49 -6.56
N ILE A 34 -3.01 -7.12 -5.90
CA ILE A 34 -2.86 -5.82 -5.25
C ILE A 34 -1.94 -4.94 -6.08
N PRO A 35 -2.40 -3.79 -6.62
CA PRO A 35 -1.52 -2.83 -7.26
C PRO A 35 -0.46 -2.35 -6.27
N HIS A 36 0.81 -2.54 -6.59
CA HIS A 36 1.91 -2.14 -5.73
C HIS A 36 3.17 -1.84 -6.54
N GLU A 37 4.03 -1.00 -5.98
CA GLU A 37 5.33 -0.67 -6.55
C GLU A 37 6.40 -0.69 -5.46
N ARG A 38 7.53 -1.33 -5.75
CA ARG A 38 8.66 -1.35 -4.82
C ARG A 38 9.37 0.01 -4.87
N VAL A 39 9.65 0.56 -3.70
CA VAL A 39 10.42 1.81 -3.55
C VAL A 39 11.70 1.53 -2.77
N GLY A 40 12.80 1.43 -3.52
CA GLY A 40 14.11 1.10 -2.94
C GLY A 40 14.13 -0.30 -2.33
N ALA A 41 15.01 -0.50 -1.35
CA ALA A 41 15.29 -1.85 -0.85
C ALA A 41 14.29 -2.35 0.21
N ARG A 42 13.58 -1.47 0.91
CA ARG A 42 12.83 -1.80 2.13
C ARG A 42 11.38 -1.32 2.15
N ALA A 43 10.87 -0.77 1.05
CA ALA A 43 9.55 -0.17 1.04
C ALA A 43 8.74 -0.53 -0.20
N MET A 44 7.42 -0.46 -0.04
CA MET A 44 6.44 -0.69 -1.09
C MET A 44 5.35 0.39 -1.00
N LEU A 45 5.01 0.97 -2.14
CA LEU A 45 3.87 1.86 -2.31
C LEU A 45 2.66 1.06 -2.79
N VAL A 46 1.51 1.38 -2.21
CA VAL A 46 0.21 0.76 -2.54
C VAL A 46 -0.88 1.83 -2.49
N PRO A 47 -1.99 1.68 -3.23
CA PRO A 47 -3.16 2.51 -3.00
C PRO A 47 -3.66 2.31 -1.57
N ALA A 48 -3.98 3.41 -0.90
CA ALA A 48 -4.37 3.38 0.51
C ALA A 48 -5.64 2.55 0.77
N THR A 49 -6.50 2.37 -0.25
CA THR A 49 -7.67 1.49 -0.20
C THR A 49 -7.34 0.01 0.05
N TYR A 50 -6.11 -0.44 -0.25
CA TYR A 50 -5.68 -1.83 -0.04
C TYR A 50 -4.92 -2.04 1.28
N ILE A 51 -4.75 -0.99 2.11
CA ILE A 51 -3.91 -1.10 3.32
C ILE A 51 -4.46 -2.14 4.30
N GLU A 52 -5.78 -2.26 4.42
CA GLU A 52 -6.43 -3.25 5.28
C GLU A 52 -6.26 -4.68 4.77
N THR A 53 -6.31 -4.87 3.46
CA THR A 53 -6.03 -6.17 2.82
C THR A 53 -4.59 -6.59 3.07
N ILE A 54 -3.63 -5.69 2.86
CA ILE A 54 -2.21 -5.95 3.11
C ILE A 54 -1.96 -6.23 4.59
N ARG A 55 -2.58 -5.45 5.48
CA ARG A 55 -2.45 -5.65 6.93
C ARG A 55 -2.96 -7.02 7.36
N SER A 56 -4.11 -7.43 6.84
CA SER A 56 -4.69 -8.75 7.10
C SER A 56 -3.75 -9.87 6.61
N ALA A 57 -3.24 -9.76 5.39
CA ALA A 57 -2.31 -10.73 4.83
C ALA A 57 -0.99 -10.83 5.63
N LEU A 58 -0.48 -9.71 6.13
CA LEU A 58 0.68 -9.67 7.02
C LEU A 58 0.38 -10.34 8.36
N TYR A 59 -0.80 -10.07 8.95
CA TYR A 59 -1.21 -10.63 10.23
C TYR A 59 -1.37 -12.15 10.16
N GLU A 60 -1.94 -12.69 9.08
CA GLU A 60 -2.07 -14.13 8.83
C GLU A 60 -0.71 -14.85 8.80
N ARG A 61 0.37 -14.12 8.48
CA ARG A 61 1.74 -14.61 8.46
C ARG A 61 2.54 -14.27 9.73
N GLY A 62 1.89 -13.70 10.75
CA GLY A 62 2.53 -13.34 12.02
C GLY A 62 3.33 -12.03 12.00
N PHE A 63 3.16 -11.20 10.96
CA PHE A 63 3.73 -9.86 10.90
C PHE A 63 2.70 -8.83 11.34
N PHE A 64 3.05 -7.98 12.33
CA PHE A 64 2.13 -7.03 12.94
C PHE A 64 2.57 -5.57 12.70
N PRO A 65 2.40 -5.03 11.47
CA PRO A 65 2.78 -3.66 11.16
C PRO A 65 2.04 -2.64 12.03
N ARG A 66 2.76 -1.61 12.50
CA ARG A 66 2.14 -0.40 13.06
C ARG A 66 1.65 0.50 11.94
N VAL A 67 0.45 1.05 12.12
CA VAL A 67 -0.10 2.08 11.24
C VAL A 67 0.28 3.44 11.78
N ILE A 68 0.79 4.32 10.90
CA ILE A 68 1.19 5.69 11.24
C ILE A 68 0.42 6.64 10.32
N GLY A 69 -0.30 7.59 10.92
CA GLY A 69 -1.12 8.56 10.21
C GLY A 69 -2.59 8.14 10.08
N PRO A 70 -3.44 9.02 9.51
CA PRO A 70 -4.86 8.73 9.30
C PRO A 70 -5.05 7.62 8.26
N THR A 71 -5.91 6.66 8.57
CA THR A 71 -6.34 5.59 7.64
C THR A 71 -7.52 6.00 6.76
N GLU A 72 -8.19 7.10 7.10
CA GLU A 72 -9.31 7.64 6.33
C GLU A 72 -8.73 8.40 5.14
N VAL A 73 -8.90 7.82 3.96
CA VAL A 73 -8.68 8.53 2.70
C VAL A 73 -9.97 9.26 2.43
N ASP A 74 -9.97 10.58 2.54
CA ASP A 74 -11.16 11.39 2.23
C ASP A 74 -11.73 10.94 0.88
N ALA A 75 -12.94 10.39 0.90
CA ALA A 75 -13.71 10.20 -0.32
C ALA A 75 -13.85 11.58 -0.99
N PRO A 76 -13.74 11.68 -2.32
CA PRO A 76 -13.97 12.96 -2.98
C PRO A 76 -15.34 13.47 -2.54
N GLU A 77 -15.37 14.66 -1.94
CA GLU A 77 -16.61 15.37 -1.65
C GLU A 77 -17.37 15.44 -2.99
N GLU A 78 -18.51 14.75 -3.07
CA GLU A 78 -19.39 14.91 -4.22
C GLU A 78 -19.80 16.39 -4.23
N GLU A 79 -19.33 17.15 -5.23
CA GLU A 79 -19.83 18.50 -5.48
C GLU A 79 -21.34 18.37 -5.72
N GLU A 80 -22.15 18.71 -4.70
CA GLU A 80 -23.58 18.92 -4.85
C GLU A 80 -23.75 20.03 -5.90
N ASN A 81 -24.08 19.64 -7.12
CA ASN A 81 -24.48 20.58 -8.16
C ASN A 81 -25.82 21.21 -7.75
N GLU A 82 -25.78 22.47 -7.32
CA GLU A 82 -26.94 23.37 -7.22
C GLU A 82 -27.63 23.60 -8.57
#